data_AF-A0A967TFK1-F1
#
_entry.id   AF-A0A967TFK1-F1
#
_cell.length_a   1.000
_cell.length_b   1.000
_cell.length_c   1.000
_cell.angle_alpha   90.00
_cell.angle_beta   90.00
_cell.angle_gamma   90.00
#
_symmetry.space_group_name_H-M   'P 1'
#
loop_
_entity.id
_entity.type
_entity.pdbx_description
1 polymer ?
#
loop_
_entity_poly.entity_id
_entity_poly.type
_entity_poly.pdbx_seq_one_letter_code
_entity_poly.pdbx_strand_id
1 'polypeptide(L)' 'MRILITGGTGLLGPHLVREARERGHGVRVLSRRPLGEGLPDLAPDPEVRGAEG' A
#
# COMPACT_ATOMS: atom_id res chain seq x y z
N MET A 1 -8.15 7.24 -5.28
CA MET A 1 -8.02 7.20 -3.80
C MET A 1 -6.58 6.89 -3.42
N ARG A 2 -6.20 7.01 -2.13
CA ARG A 2 -4.92 6.50 -1.61
C ARG A 2 -5.19 5.19 -0.87
N ILE A 3 -4.52 4.11 -1.26
CA ILE A 3 -4.76 2.75 -0.78
C ILE A 3 -3.45 2.18 -0.22
N LEU A 4 -3.48 1.69 1.02
CA LEU A 4 -2.41 0.90 1.62
C LEU A 4 -2.79 -0.58 1.55
N ILE A 5 -1.92 -1.41 0.95
CA ILE A 5 -2.12 -2.86 0.87
C ILE A 5 -1.09 -3.53 1.78
N THR A 6 -1.58 -4.13 2.86
CA THR A 6 -0.79 -5.03 3.71
C THR A 6 -0.81 -6.43 3.06
N GLY A 7 0.36 -7.08 2.97
CA GLY A 7 0.45 -8.37 2.26
C GLY A 7 0.33 -8.27 0.74
N GLY A 8 0.61 -7.08 0.15
CA GLY A 8 0.53 -6.85 -1.31
C GLY A 8 1.54 -7.66 -2.15
N THR A 9 2.40 -8.45 -1.52
CA THR A 9 3.30 -9.41 -2.18
C THR A 9 2.83 -10.86 -2.06
N GLY A 10 1.71 -11.13 -1.40
CA GLY A 10 1.11 -12.47 -1.31
C GLY A 10 0.35 -12.85 -2.59
N LEU A 11 -0.35 -13.98 -2.58
CA LEU A 11 -1.03 -14.54 -3.77
C LEU A 11 -1.91 -13.52 -4.52
N LEU A 12 -2.77 -12.80 -3.81
CA LEU A 12 -3.71 -11.84 -4.44
C LEU A 12 -3.13 -10.43 -4.55
N GLY A 13 -2.07 -10.13 -3.82
CA GLY A 13 -1.51 -8.79 -3.69
C GLY A 13 -1.19 -8.13 -5.04
N PRO A 14 -0.44 -8.78 -5.95
CA PRO A 14 -0.14 -8.23 -7.26
C PRO A 14 -1.38 -7.94 -8.11
N HIS A 15 -2.41 -8.79 -8.02
CA HIS A 15 -3.65 -8.60 -8.76
C HIS A 15 -4.41 -7.37 -8.26
N LEU A 16 -4.49 -7.19 -6.93
CA LEU A 16 -5.14 -6.04 -6.31
C LEU A 16 -4.39 -4.73 -6.61
N VAL A 17 -3.05 -4.74 -6.57
CA VAL A 17 -2.22 -3.59 -6.92
C VAL A 17 -2.45 -3.17 -8.37
N ARG A 18 -2.47 -4.14 -9.29
CA ARG A 18 -2.69 -3.88 -10.72
C ARG A 18 -4.06 -3.24 -10.96
N GLU A 19 -5.12 -3.88 -10.48
CA GLU A 19 -6.49 -3.40 -10.65
C GLU A 19 -6.68 -1.99 -10.05
N ALA A 20 -6.18 -1.75 -8.85
CA ALA A 20 -6.29 -0.45 -8.20
C ALA A 20 -5.54 0.66 -8.97
N ARG A 21 -4.38 0.34 -9.55
CA ARG A 21 -3.63 1.28 -10.40
C ARG A 21 -4.34 1.54 -11.72
N GLU A 22 -4.89 0.52 -12.37
CA GLU A 22 -5.68 0.65 -13.60
C GLU A 22 -6.89 1.57 -13.41
N ARG A 23 -7.48 1.57 -12.20
CA ARG A 23 -8.55 2.50 -11.79
C ARG A 23 -8.07 3.90 -11.38
N GLY A 24 -6.79 4.21 -11.54
CA GLY A 24 -6.22 5.52 -11.24
C GLY A 24 -6.05 5.80 -9.73
N HIS A 25 -5.93 4.77 -8.90
CA HIS A 25 -5.68 4.94 -7.46
C HIS A 25 -4.17 4.98 -7.15
N GLY A 26 -3.79 5.82 -6.18
CA GLY A 26 -2.45 5.80 -5.60
C GLY A 26 -2.32 4.64 -4.63
N VAL A 27 -1.40 3.71 -4.87
CA VAL A 27 -1.25 2.47 -4.11
C VAL A 27 0.14 2.39 -3.48
N ARG A 28 0.19 2.14 -2.17
CA ARG A 28 1.41 1.77 -1.41
C ARG A 28 1.26 0.35 -0.89
N VAL A 29 2.31 -0.45 -1.00
CA VAL A 29 2.35 -1.82 -0.47
C VAL A 29 3.25 -1.84 0.74
N LEU A 30 2.74 -2.34 1.86
CA LEU A 30 3.55 -2.61 3.04
C LEU A 30 3.99 -4.09 3.01
N SER A 31 5.30 -4.30 2.92
CA SER A 31 5.93 -5.61 3.01
C SER A 31 6.92 -5.63 4.16
N ARG A 32 7.03 -6.78 4.83
CA ARG A 32 8.05 -7.03 5.86
C ARG A 32 9.45 -7.19 5.28
N ARG A 33 9.54 -7.58 4.01
CA ARG A 33 10.80 -7.70 3.25
C ARG A 33 10.59 -6.93 1.95
N PRO A 34 11.06 -5.68 1.86
CA PRO A 34 10.94 -4.92 0.63
C PRO A 34 11.73 -5.64 -0.48
N LEU A 35 11.07 -5.85 -1.62
CA LEU A 35 11.72 -6.36 -2.83
C LEU A 35 12.34 -5.13 -3.54
N GLY A 36 13.55 -4.75 -3.14
CA GLY A 36 14.32 -3.64 -3.73
C GLY A 36 14.76 -2.56 -2.74
N GLU A 37 15.90 -1.94 -3.03
CA GLU A 37 16.41 -0.74 -2.34
C GLU A 37 15.46 0.44 -2.62
N GLY A 38 14.89 1.04 -1.58
CA GLY A 38 14.10 2.27 -1.71
C GLY A 38 12.59 2.12 -1.55
N LEU A 39 12.14 1.53 -0.43
CA LEU A 39 10.89 2.07 0.13
C LEU A 39 11.25 3.45 0.69
N PRO A 40 10.59 4.55 0.27
CA PRO A 40 10.74 5.80 0.98
C PRO A 40 10.37 5.55 2.45
N ASP A 41 11.20 6.07 3.37
CA ASP A 41 10.83 6.10 4.78
C ASP A 41 9.40 6.67 4.84
N LEU A 42 8.48 5.91 5.41
CA LEU A 42 7.08 6.21 5.19
C LEU A 42 6.69 7.55 5.78
N ALA A 43 7.54 8.24 6.54
CA ALA A 43 7.14 9.24 7.51
C ALA A 43 6.05 8.66 8.44
N PRO A 44 5.94 9.10 9.69
CA PRO A 44 4.70 8.88 10.41
C PRO A 44 3.55 9.42 9.52
N ASP A 45 2.58 8.57 9.19
CA ASP A 45 1.39 9.01 8.47
C ASP A 45 0.84 10.24 9.20
N PRO A 46 0.48 11.34 8.49
CA PRO A 46 -0.24 12.44 9.13
C PRO A 46 -1.47 11.83 9.80
N GLU A 47 -1.59 12.00 11.13
CA GLU A 47 -2.58 11.37 12.02
C GLU A 47 -3.55 10.45 11.28
N VAL A 48 -3.28 9.14 11.31
CA VAL A 48 -4.27 8.16 10.88
C VAL A 48 -5.43 8.28 11.86
N ARG A 49 -6.42 9.11 11.54
CA ARG A 49 -7.70 9.12 12.24
C ARG A 49 -8.27 7.73 12.01
N GLY A 50 -8.35 6.95 13.09
CA GLY A 50 -9.12 5.71 13.08
C GLY A 50 -10.47 6.00 12.46
N ALA A 51 -10.96 5.09 11.61
CA ALA A 51 -12.34 5.12 11.18
C ALA A 51 -13.20 4.81 12.40
N GLU A 52 -13.35 5.79 13.29
CA GLU A 52 -14.23 5.73 14.44
C GLU A 52 -15.61 6.11 13.91
N GLY A 53 -16.49 5.12 13.88
CA GLY A 53 -17.93 5.26 13.72
C GLY A 53 -18.62 4.71 14.96
#